data_AF-A0A2R7LI33-F1
#
_entry.id   AF-A0A2R7LI33-F1
#
_cell.length_a   1.000
_cell.length_b   1.000
_cell.length_c   1.000
_cell.angle_alpha   90.00
_cell.angle_beta   90.00
_cell.angle_gamma   90.00
#
_symmetry.space_group_name_H-M   'P 1'
#
loop_
_entity.id
_entity.type
_entity.pdbx_description
1 polymer ?
#
loop_
_entity_poly.entity_id
_entity_poly.type
_entity_poly.pdbx_seq_one_letter_code
_entity_poly.pdbx_strand_id
1 'polypeptide(L)'
;MKKTIFYAIFIFLSFTHISSSQVVEDPEIRKMISEIKAENLEATIHKLVSFGTRHTLSDTKSKTKGIGAAQQWVKSEFDKFALESNGRLTSKIDYFEVKADGKRIAKDSQLGNVMATLKGTDPNDNRILIISGHLDSRVSDVMNVKSDAPGANDDGSGVA
;
A
#
# COMPACT_ATOMS: atom_id res chain seq x y z
N MET A 1 70.37 27.43 -2.31
CA MET A 1 69.30 27.20 -3.32
C MET A 1 69.01 25.71 -3.59
N LYS A 2 68.87 24.83 -2.59
CA LYS A 2 68.54 23.41 -2.86
C LYS A 2 67.62 22.68 -1.85
N LYS A 3 67.21 23.32 -0.73
CA LYS A 3 66.37 22.65 0.30
C LYS A 3 64.93 23.16 0.40
N THR A 4 64.61 24.32 -0.17
CA THR A 4 63.25 24.89 -0.15
C THR A 4 62.38 24.49 -1.35
N ILE A 5 62.97 23.87 -2.38
CA ILE A 5 62.24 23.41 -3.58
C ILE A 5 61.54 22.05 -3.35
N PHE A 6 61.93 21.30 -2.32
CA PHE A 6 61.39 19.95 -2.09
C PHE A 6 60.01 19.94 -1.42
N TYR A 7 59.59 21.02 -0.76
CA TYR A 7 58.28 21.10 -0.09
C TYR A 7 57.16 21.62 -0.99
N ALA A 8 57.48 22.23 -2.14
CA ALA A 8 56.48 22.78 -3.05
C ALA A 8 55.82 21.72 -3.96
N ILE A 9 56.36 20.50 -4.02
CA ILE A 9 55.84 19.40 -4.87
C ILE A 9 54.89 18.47 -4.08
N PHE A 10 54.71 18.69 -2.77
CA PHE A 10 53.87 17.81 -1.93
C PHE A 10 52.45 18.34 -1.68
N ILE A 11 52.05 19.49 -2.25
CA ILE A 11 50.74 20.13 -2.00
C ILE A 11 49.93 20.27 -3.29
N PHE A 12 49.93 19.25 -4.15
CA PHE A 12 49.00 19.23 -5.30
C PHE A 12 48.49 17.83 -5.67
N LEU A 13 48.28 16.98 -4.66
CA LEU A 13 47.47 15.76 -4.79
C LEU A 13 46.40 15.71 -3.69
N SER A 14 45.63 16.77 -3.56
CA SER A 14 44.30 16.66 -2.96
C SER A 14 43.36 16.12 -4.04
N PHE A 15 43.45 14.82 -4.33
CA PHE A 15 42.38 14.14 -5.06
C PHE A 15 41.12 14.27 -4.20
N THR A 16 40.20 15.13 -4.63
CA THR A 16 38.83 15.12 -4.11
C THR A 16 38.26 13.75 -4.47
N HIS A 17 38.25 12.82 -3.52
CA HIS A 17 37.45 11.61 -3.63
C HIS A 17 35.99 12.06 -3.61
N ILE A 18 35.41 12.23 -4.80
CA ILE A 18 33.97 12.21 -4.96
C ILE A 18 33.57 10.76 -4.69
N SER A 19 33.26 10.45 -3.44
CA SER A 19 32.58 9.20 -3.10
C SER A 19 31.18 9.28 -3.69
N SER A 20 31.02 8.88 -4.96
CA SER A 20 29.71 8.50 -5.45
C SER A 20 29.31 7.25 -4.67
N SER A 21 28.32 7.36 -3.79
CA SER A 21 27.62 6.18 -3.31
C SER A 21 26.97 5.54 -4.53
N GLN A 22 27.65 4.57 -5.15
CA GLN A 22 26.97 3.67 -6.06
C GLN A 22 26.02 2.87 -5.19
N VAL A 23 24.73 3.19 -5.31
CA VAL A 23 23.69 2.28 -4.84
C VAL A 23 23.90 0.99 -5.61
N VAL A 24 24.51 0.00 -4.96
CA VAL A 24 24.61 -1.35 -5.51
C VAL A 24 23.18 -1.86 -5.53
N GLU A 25 22.60 -1.90 -6.72
CA GLU A 25 21.24 -2.37 -6.91
C GLU A 25 21.19 -3.86 -6.58
N ASP A 26 20.33 -4.21 -5.63
CA ASP A 26 20.12 -5.59 -5.21
C ASP A 26 19.47 -6.38 -6.37
N PRO A 27 20.09 -7.47 -6.85
CA PRO A 27 19.59 -8.23 -7.99
C PRO A 27 18.22 -8.90 -7.71
N GLU A 28 17.92 -9.22 -6.46
CA GLU A 28 16.61 -9.75 -6.06
C GLU A 28 15.54 -8.67 -6.14
N ILE A 29 15.86 -7.46 -5.67
CA ILE A 29 14.96 -6.29 -5.79
C ILE A 29 14.72 -5.95 -7.26
N ARG A 30 15.76 -5.92 -8.10
CA ARG A 30 15.62 -5.68 -9.54
C ARG A 30 14.69 -6.71 -10.19
N LYS A 31 14.85 -7.98 -9.83
CA LYS A 31 13.98 -9.05 -10.32
C LYS A 31 12.53 -8.82 -9.91
N MET A 32 12.26 -8.54 -8.63
CA MET A 32 10.90 -8.25 -8.14
C MET A 32 10.26 -7.06 -8.89
N ILE A 33 11.02 -5.99 -9.13
CA ILE A 33 10.54 -4.84 -9.91
C ILE A 33 10.16 -5.25 -11.34
N SER A 34 10.96 -6.11 -11.98
CA SER A 34 10.69 -6.58 -13.36
C SER A 34 9.46 -7.49 -13.50
N GLU A 35 8.99 -8.05 -12.40
CA GLU A 35 7.79 -8.92 -12.37
C GLU A 35 6.49 -8.12 -12.25
N ILE A 36 6.57 -6.82 -11.91
CA ILE A 36 5.41 -5.92 -11.82
C ILE A 36 4.84 -5.68 -13.21
N LYS A 37 3.51 -5.82 -13.34
CA LYS A 37 2.77 -5.61 -14.59
C LYS A 37 1.72 -4.54 -14.42
N ALA A 38 1.78 -3.49 -15.24
CA ALA A 38 0.83 -2.38 -15.20
C ALA A 38 -0.61 -2.87 -15.47
N GLU A 39 -0.76 -3.90 -16.30
CA GLU A 39 -2.04 -4.49 -16.66
C GLU A 39 -2.74 -5.13 -15.46
N ASN A 40 -1.97 -5.70 -14.52
CA ASN A 40 -2.53 -6.26 -13.28
C ASN A 40 -3.04 -5.15 -12.35
N LEU A 41 -2.27 -4.06 -12.21
CA LEU A 41 -2.67 -2.91 -11.41
C LEU A 41 -3.94 -2.26 -11.99
N GLU A 42 -3.98 -2.08 -13.31
CA GLU A 42 -5.15 -1.53 -13.99
C GLU A 42 -6.39 -2.42 -13.81
N ALA A 43 -6.23 -3.75 -13.90
CA ALA A 43 -7.33 -4.69 -13.67
C ALA A 43 -7.89 -4.58 -12.24
N THR A 44 -7.03 -4.43 -11.23
CA THR A 44 -7.45 -4.18 -9.84
C THR A 44 -8.22 -2.87 -9.73
N ILE A 45 -7.73 -1.78 -10.34
CA ILE A 45 -8.42 -0.48 -10.33
C ILE A 45 -9.81 -0.60 -10.97
N HIS A 46 -9.93 -1.19 -12.16
CA HIS A 46 -11.23 -1.41 -12.82
C HIS A 46 -12.16 -2.25 -11.97
N LYS A 47 -11.63 -3.27 -11.29
CA LYS A 47 -12.42 -4.09 -10.39
C LYS A 47 -12.93 -3.30 -9.18
N LEU A 48 -12.09 -2.46 -8.58
CA LEU A 48 -12.49 -1.57 -7.47
C LEU A 48 -13.52 -0.52 -7.93
N VAL A 49 -13.38 0.04 -9.12
CA VAL A 49 -14.34 0.95 -9.76
C VAL A 49 -15.69 0.27 -9.99
N SER A 50 -15.69 -1.02 -10.36
CA SER A 50 -16.90 -1.77 -10.70
C SER A 50 -17.91 -1.90 -9.55
N PHE A 51 -17.49 -1.67 -8.30
CA PHE A 51 -18.39 -1.65 -7.15
C PHE A 51 -19.32 -0.42 -7.12
N GLY A 52 -19.14 0.54 -8.04
CA GLY A 52 -19.93 1.76 -8.16
C GLY A 52 -19.58 2.80 -7.10
N THR A 53 -19.68 2.43 -5.82
CA THR A 53 -19.21 3.22 -4.69
C THR A 53 -18.61 2.31 -3.63
N ARG A 54 -17.56 2.78 -2.97
CA ARG A 54 -16.98 2.16 -1.78
C ARG A 54 -17.13 3.08 -0.58
N HIS A 55 -18.17 3.91 -0.53
CA HIS A 55 -18.39 4.81 0.60
C HIS A 55 -18.43 4.05 1.93
N THR A 56 -17.75 4.56 2.96
CA THR A 56 -17.61 3.91 4.28
C THR A 56 -18.93 3.42 4.88
N LEU A 57 -20.03 4.13 4.65
CA LEU A 57 -21.40 3.79 5.09
C LEU A 57 -22.32 3.19 4.00
N SER A 58 -21.76 2.77 2.86
CA SER A 58 -22.52 2.10 1.80
C SER A 58 -22.86 0.65 2.17
N ASP A 59 -23.56 -0.03 1.27
CA ASP A 59 -24.07 -1.38 1.50
C ASP A 59 -22.95 -2.39 1.87
N THR A 60 -23.21 -3.21 2.89
CA THR A 60 -22.27 -4.23 3.40
C THR A 60 -22.70 -5.68 3.09
N LYS A 61 -23.88 -5.86 2.47
CA LYS A 61 -24.51 -7.17 2.25
C LYS A 61 -24.46 -7.61 0.79
N SER A 62 -24.48 -6.65 -0.13
CA SER A 62 -24.37 -6.87 -1.56
C SER A 62 -23.03 -7.51 -1.90
N LYS A 63 -23.06 -8.43 -2.88
CA LYS A 63 -21.86 -9.10 -3.40
C LYS A 63 -21.20 -8.33 -4.55
N THR A 64 -21.85 -7.29 -5.06
CA THR A 64 -21.46 -6.63 -6.32
C THR A 64 -21.35 -5.12 -6.23
N LYS A 65 -21.88 -4.48 -5.18
CA LYS A 65 -21.89 -3.02 -5.02
C LYS A 65 -21.66 -2.64 -3.56
N GLY A 66 -20.97 -1.52 -3.31
CA GLY A 66 -20.76 -1.01 -1.96
C GLY A 66 -19.46 -1.51 -1.31
N ILE A 67 -19.18 -0.94 -0.13
CA ILE A 67 -17.95 -1.19 0.64
C ILE A 67 -17.84 -2.65 1.08
N GLY A 68 -18.94 -3.34 1.42
CA GLY A 68 -18.87 -4.74 1.82
C GLY A 68 -18.40 -5.66 0.69
N ALA A 69 -18.90 -5.43 -0.53
CA ALA A 69 -18.45 -6.18 -1.71
C ALA A 69 -16.96 -5.95 -1.98
N ALA A 70 -16.50 -4.70 -1.85
CA ALA A 70 -15.09 -4.34 -2.01
C ALA A 70 -14.19 -4.98 -0.94
N GLN A 71 -14.58 -4.91 0.34
CA GLN A 71 -13.82 -5.51 1.44
C GLN A 71 -13.66 -7.02 1.26
N GLN A 72 -14.75 -7.71 0.92
CA GLN A 72 -14.73 -9.16 0.68
C GLN A 72 -13.86 -9.52 -0.53
N TRP A 73 -13.91 -8.71 -1.59
CA TRP A 73 -13.09 -8.95 -2.77
C TRP A 73 -11.59 -8.76 -2.48
N VAL A 74 -11.18 -7.67 -1.83
CA VAL A 74 -9.77 -7.46 -1.45
C VAL A 74 -9.28 -8.58 -0.52
N LYS A 75 -10.11 -9.00 0.44
CA LYS A 75 -9.79 -10.15 1.30
C LYS A 75 -9.56 -11.41 0.48
N SER A 76 -10.38 -11.66 -0.54
CA SER A 76 -10.22 -12.81 -1.43
C SER A 76 -8.94 -12.77 -2.26
N GLU A 77 -8.46 -11.58 -2.64
CA GLU A 77 -7.14 -11.44 -3.29
C GLU A 77 -6.01 -11.76 -2.30
N PHE A 78 -6.07 -11.26 -1.06
CA PHE A 78 -5.13 -11.65 -0.01
C PHE A 78 -5.16 -13.15 0.31
N ASP A 79 -6.34 -13.78 0.27
CA ASP A 79 -6.47 -15.23 0.46
C ASP A 79 -5.78 -16.01 -0.66
N LYS A 80 -5.77 -15.50 -1.90
CA LYS A 80 -4.99 -16.13 -3.00
C LYS A 80 -3.49 -16.07 -2.70
N PHE A 81 -2.97 -14.91 -2.28
CA PHE A 81 -1.56 -14.78 -1.91
C PHE A 81 -1.20 -15.63 -0.69
N ALA A 82 -2.14 -15.87 0.22
CA ALA A 82 -1.93 -16.76 1.35
C ALA A 82 -1.60 -18.19 0.93
N LEU A 83 -2.21 -18.69 -0.16
CA LEU A 83 -1.94 -20.03 -0.70
C LEU A 83 -0.50 -20.19 -1.19
N GLU A 84 0.11 -19.10 -1.67
CA GLU A 84 1.49 -19.08 -2.18
C GLU A 84 2.52 -18.80 -1.07
N SER A 85 2.07 -18.48 0.15
CA SER A 85 2.93 -18.03 1.25
C SER A 85 3.53 -19.14 2.12
N ASN A 86 3.24 -20.42 1.80
CA ASN A 86 3.54 -21.57 2.65
C ASN A 86 3.01 -21.40 4.09
N GLY A 87 1.82 -20.82 4.23
CA GLY A 87 1.15 -20.61 5.53
C GLY A 87 1.68 -19.44 6.37
N ARG A 88 2.58 -18.60 5.84
CA ARG A 88 3.11 -17.42 6.56
C ARG A 88 2.19 -16.21 6.49
N LEU A 89 1.39 -16.08 5.43
CA LEU A 89 0.46 -14.98 5.26
C LEU A 89 -0.92 -15.38 5.78
N THR A 90 -1.52 -14.50 6.59
CA THR A 90 -2.91 -14.60 7.04
C THR A 90 -3.65 -13.34 6.63
N SER A 91 -4.95 -13.45 6.34
CA SER A 91 -5.80 -12.30 6.02
C SER A 91 -7.07 -12.29 6.86
N LYS A 92 -7.57 -11.09 7.19
CA LYS A 92 -8.86 -10.90 7.87
C LYS A 92 -9.49 -9.56 7.49
N ILE A 93 -10.79 -9.43 7.73
CA ILE A 93 -11.41 -8.13 7.88
C ILE A 93 -11.49 -7.85 9.38
N ASP A 94 -10.79 -6.82 9.83
CA ASP A 94 -10.79 -6.37 11.21
C ASP A 94 -11.97 -5.43 11.42
N TYR A 95 -13.07 -5.98 11.93
CA TYR A 95 -14.29 -5.23 12.19
C TYR A 95 -14.24 -4.51 13.54
N PHE A 96 -14.73 -3.28 13.57
CA PHE A 96 -14.85 -2.47 14.77
C PHE A 96 -16.10 -1.59 14.71
N GLU A 97 -16.62 -1.20 15.87
CA GLU A 97 -17.80 -0.33 15.95
C GLU A 97 -17.37 1.13 16.10
N VAL A 98 -17.98 2.01 15.32
CA VAL A 98 -17.82 3.46 15.44
C VAL A 98 -19.15 4.06 15.84
N LYS A 99 -19.14 4.82 16.94
CA LYS A 99 -20.31 5.52 17.47
C LYS A 99 -20.69 6.70 16.59
N ALA A 100 -21.99 7.00 16.54
CA ALA A 100 -22.50 8.16 15.84
C ALA A 100 -21.87 9.45 16.41
N ASP A 101 -21.38 10.31 15.52
CA ASP A 101 -20.77 11.59 15.88
C ASP A 101 -21.60 12.80 15.43
N GLY A 102 -22.73 12.54 14.75
CA GLY A 102 -23.58 13.58 14.16
C GLY A 102 -22.94 14.33 12.98
N LYS A 103 -21.77 13.86 12.51
CA LYS A 103 -21.03 14.45 11.38
C LYS A 103 -20.95 13.44 10.24
N ARG A 104 -19.93 12.56 10.26
CA ARG A 104 -19.63 11.62 9.18
C ARG A 104 -20.13 10.21 9.49
N ILE A 105 -20.57 9.96 10.72
CA ILE A 105 -21.19 8.72 11.15
C ILE A 105 -22.58 9.07 11.68
N ALA A 106 -23.59 8.92 10.82
CA ALA A 106 -24.97 9.31 11.13
C ALA A 106 -25.64 8.39 12.19
N LYS A 107 -25.16 7.16 12.32
CA LYS A 107 -25.61 6.16 13.28
C LYS A 107 -24.45 5.23 13.63
N ASP A 108 -24.50 4.61 14.80
CA ASP A 108 -23.56 3.56 15.19
C ASP A 108 -23.42 2.55 14.04
N SER A 109 -22.18 2.35 13.60
CA SER A 109 -21.88 1.60 12.38
C SER A 109 -20.68 0.69 12.61
N GLN A 110 -20.77 -0.54 12.12
CA GLN A 110 -19.62 -1.44 12.06
C GLN A 110 -18.81 -1.12 10.80
N LEU A 111 -17.54 -0.78 10.98
CA LEU A 111 -16.58 -0.58 9.91
C LEU A 111 -15.58 -1.72 9.90
N GLY A 112 -14.81 -1.84 8.81
CA GLY A 112 -13.84 -2.92 8.65
C GLY A 112 -12.61 -2.52 7.86
N ASN A 113 -11.44 -2.87 8.37
CA ASN A 113 -10.17 -2.78 7.64
C ASN A 113 -9.82 -4.16 7.08
N VAL A 114 -9.50 -4.25 5.79
CA VAL A 114 -8.99 -5.50 5.22
C VAL A 114 -7.49 -5.56 5.45
N MET A 115 -7.02 -6.62 6.12
CA MET A 115 -5.62 -6.75 6.54
C MET A 115 -5.04 -8.06 6.03
N ALA A 116 -3.79 -8.02 5.58
CA ALA A 116 -2.93 -9.18 5.41
C ALA A 116 -1.65 -9.02 6.25
N THR A 117 -1.25 -10.09 6.93
CA THR A 117 -0.03 -10.14 7.73
C THR A 117 0.84 -11.28 7.25
N LEU A 118 2.01 -10.96 6.71
CA LEU A 118 3.06 -11.92 6.35
C LEU A 118 4.08 -12.02 7.49
N LYS A 119 4.19 -13.18 8.13
CA LYS A 119 5.15 -13.38 9.22
C LYS A 119 6.58 -13.50 8.68
N GLY A 120 7.49 -12.73 9.29
CA GLY A 120 8.93 -12.85 9.06
C GLY A 120 9.47 -14.23 9.44
N THR A 121 10.65 -14.57 8.89
CA THR A 121 11.26 -15.90 9.10
C THR A 121 12.16 -15.97 10.32
N ASP A 122 12.68 -14.84 10.81
CA ASP A 122 13.46 -14.78 12.05
C ASP A 122 12.53 -14.62 13.26
N PRO A 123 12.46 -15.61 14.17
CA PRO A 123 11.61 -15.52 15.36
C PRO A 123 12.09 -14.48 16.39
N ASN A 124 13.32 -13.98 16.29
CA ASN A 124 13.88 -12.97 17.20
C ASN A 124 13.71 -11.54 16.69
N ASP A 125 13.26 -11.37 15.44
CA ASP A 125 13.00 -10.07 14.85
C ASP A 125 11.53 -9.67 15.08
N ASN A 126 11.33 -8.57 15.81
CA ASN A 126 10.00 -8.05 16.15
C ASN A 126 9.62 -6.80 15.35
N ARG A 127 10.41 -6.43 14.32
CA ARG A 127 10.11 -5.28 13.47
C ARG A 127 8.84 -5.52 12.66
N ILE A 128 8.07 -4.45 12.49
CA ILE A 128 6.84 -4.44 11.69
C ILE A 128 7.00 -3.42 10.58
N LEU A 129 6.79 -3.84 9.34
CA LEU A 129 6.70 -2.97 8.18
C LEU A 129 5.22 -2.84 7.80
N ILE A 130 4.73 -1.60 7.71
CA ILE A 130 3.32 -1.32 7.40
C ILE A 130 3.25 -0.59 6.07
N ILE A 131 2.44 -1.12 5.17
CA ILE A 131 2.05 -0.50 3.91
C ILE A 131 0.53 -0.36 3.96
N SER A 132 -0.01 0.81 3.62
CA SER A 132 -1.43 1.11 3.75
C SER A 132 -1.94 2.00 2.62
N GLY A 133 -3.17 1.76 2.21
CA GLY A 133 -4.03 2.65 1.41
C GLY A 133 -5.45 2.62 1.96
N HIS A 134 -6.33 3.51 1.51
CA HIS A 134 -7.73 3.49 1.95
C HIS A 134 -8.64 2.87 0.88
N LEU A 135 -9.52 1.97 1.31
CA LEU A 135 -10.40 1.27 0.38
C LEU A 135 -11.63 2.10 0.02
N ASP A 136 -12.07 2.99 0.92
CA ASP A 136 -13.29 3.73 0.72
C ASP A 136 -13.14 4.83 -0.33
N SER A 137 -14.27 5.22 -0.90
CA SER A 137 -14.36 6.26 -1.92
C SER A 137 -15.61 7.08 -1.68
N ARG A 138 -15.62 8.34 -2.10
CA ARG A 138 -16.81 9.20 -1.95
C ARG A 138 -16.92 10.23 -3.07
N VAL A 139 -18.13 10.74 -3.25
CA VAL A 139 -18.37 11.96 -4.02
C VAL A 139 -18.15 13.20 -3.14
N SER A 140 -18.24 14.40 -3.72
CA SER A 140 -18.03 15.66 -2.98
C SER A 140 -19.02 15.85 -1.82
N ASP A 141 -20.27 15.42 -2.00
CA ASP A 141 -21.20 15.30 -0.87
C ASP A 141 -20.79 14.11 0.00
N VAL A 142 -20.25 14.45 1.16
CA VAL A 142 -19.58 13.52 2.08
C VAL A 142 -20.54 12.50 2.70
N MET A 143 -21.86 12.76 2.67
CA MET A 143 -22.87 11.86 3.24
C MET A 143 -23.64 11.09 2.17
N ASN A 144 -23.31 11.29 0.89
CA ASN A 144 -23.98 10.60 -0.19
C ASN A 144 -23.42 9.18 -0.37
N VAL A 145 -24.10 8.23 0.27
CA VAL A 145 -23.75 6.79 0.23
C VAL A 145 -24.20 6.07 -1.04
N LYS A 146 -24.97 6.74 -1.92
CA LYS A 146 -25.70 6.12 -3.04
C LYS A 146 -25.08 6.41 -4.40
N SER A 147 -24.60 7.64 -4.59
CA SER A 147 -23.99 8.05 -5.85
C SER A 147 -22.76 7.20 -6.14
N ASP A 148 -22.56 6.93 -7.43
CA ASP A 148 -21.34 6.27 -7.85
C ASP A 148 -20.15 7.18 -7.56
N ALA A 149 -19.18 6.60 -6.86
CA ALA A 149 -17.90 7.19 -6.51
C ALA A 149 -16.83 6.20 -6.99
N PRO A 150 -16.44 6.23 -8.28
CA PRO A 150 -15.50 5.26 -8.84
C PRO A 150 -14.19 5.16 -8.07
N GLY A 151 -13.67 6.31 -7.61
CA GLY A 151 -12.47 6.37 -6.76
C GLY A 151 -11.27 5.64 -7.37
N ALA A 152 -11.05 5.78 -8.68
CA ALA A 152 -10.00 5.04 -9.38
C ALA A 152 -8.59 5.46 -8.92
N ASN A 153 -8.36 6.78 -8.78
CA ASN A 153 -7.11 7.34 -8.29
C ASN A 153 -7.15 7.67 -6.78
N ASP A 154 -8.34 7.78 -6.20
CA ASP A 154 -8.56 8.13 -4.78
C ASP A 154 -9.52 7.12 -4.14
N ASP A 155 -9.01 6.04 -3.53
CA ASP A 155 -7.61 5.56 -3.57
C ASP A 155 -7.53 4.15 -4.19
N GLY A 156 -8.30 3.93 -5.26
CA GLY A 156 -8.28 2.66 -6.00
C GLY A 156 -6.88 2.29 -6.50
N SER A 157 -6.04 3.29 -6.81
CA SER A 157 -4.66 3.11 -7.26
C SER A 157 -3.69 2.78 -6.13
N GLY A 158 -3.91 3.27 -4.90
CA GLY A 158 -3.07 2.90 -3.75
C GLY A 158 -3.43 1.53 -3.18
N VAL A 159 -4.66 1.06 -3.43
CA VAL A 159 -5.10 -0.32 -3.10
C VAL A 159 -4.59 -1.35 -4.12
N ALA A 160 -4.39 -0.95 -5.38
CA ALA A 160 -3.94 -1.81 -6.47
C ALA A 160 -2.46 -2.17 -6.39
#